data_AF-A0A8J4AWC9-F1
#
_entry.id   AF-A0A8J4AWC9-F1
#
_cell.length_a   1.000
_cell.length_b   1.000
_cell.length_c   1.000
_cell.angle_alpha   90.00
_cell.angle_beta   90.00
_cell.angle_gamma   90.00
#
_symmetry.space_group_name_H-M   'P 1'
#
loop_
_entity.id
_entity.type
_entity.pdbx_description
1 polymer ?
#
loop_
_entity_poly.entity_id
_entity_poly.type
_entity_poly.pdbx_seq_one_letter_code
_entity_poly.pdbx_strand_id
1 'polypeptide(L)'
;LLQSSLASPDQCIRIIQNCIQTMVAYSFSTMAYTPHDIRLMDAMIARIARRCYGLPSSFPTRAVLQPVEHFGLGTGSLLPLYIRNSARMLVLSLNDEGRLGTITRAMLIIQCKLAAE
;
A
#
# COMPACT_ATOMS: atom_id res chain seq x y z
N LEU A 1 -3.62 20.39 -0.71
CA LEU A 1 -5.02 19.89 -0.60
C LEU A 1 -5.36 19.49 0.83
N LEU A 2 -4.81 18.41 1.41
CA LEU A 2 -5.10 18.07 2.82
C LEU A 2 -4.54 19.10 3.84
N GLN A 3 -3.36 19.66 3.56
CA GLN A 3 -2.69 20.64 4.43
C GLN A 3 -3.40 22.00 4.52
N SER A 4 -4.32 22.26 3.60
CA SER A 4 -5.10 23.50 3.50
C SER A 4 -6.59 23.25 3.78
N SER A 5 -6.94 22.04 4.20
CA SER A 5 -8.31 21.64 4.53
C SER A 5 -8.63 22.03 5.97
N LEU A 6 -9.89 22.42 6.23
CA LEU A 6 -10.42 22.64 7.59
C LEU A 6 -10.67 21.33 8.36
N ALA A 7 -10.24 20.20 7.82
CA ALA A 7 -10.36 18.89 8.46
C ALA A 7 -9.46 18.82 9.71
N SER A 8 -10.01 18.30 10.80
CA SER A 8 -9.22 17.94 11.98
C SER A 8 -8.12 16.91 11.64
N PRO A 9 -7.05 16.81 12.44
CA PRO A 9 -5.98 15.85 12.20
C PRO A 9 -6.49 14.41 12.03
N ASP A 10 -7.42 13.98 12.87
CA ASP A 10 -8.01 12.64 12.78
C ASP A 10 -8.86 12.45 11.52
N GLN A 11 -9.58 13.50 11.07
CA GLN A 11 -10.29 13.46 9.79
C GLN A 11 -9.29 13.33 8.62
N CYS A 12 -8.13 13.99 8.70
CA CYS A 12 -7.09 13.84 7.69
C CYS A 12 -6.56 12.40 7.61
N ILE A 13 -6.36 11.73 8.74
CA ILE A 13 -5.94 10.32 8.76
C ILE A 13 -7.00 9.42 8.13
N ARG A 14 -8.28 9.65 8.46
CA ARG A 14 -9.38 8.91 7.84
C ARG A 14 -9.44 9.12 6.33
N ILE A 15 -9.17 10.34 5.83
CA ILE A 15 -9.10 10.60 4.38
C ILE A 15 -7.90 9.88 3.75
N ILE A 16 -6.74 9.88 4.42
CA ILE A 16 -5.56 9.15 3.97
C ILE A 16 -5.90 7.65 3.82
N GLN A 17 -6.50 7.04 4.84
CA GLN A 17 -6.84 5.62 4.85
C GLN A 17 -7.92 5.27 3.82
N ASN A 18 -9.02 6.02 3.77
CA ASN A 18 -10.20 5.62 3.00
C ASN A 18 -10.19 6.10 1.54
N CYS A 19 -9.44 7.17 1.23
CA CYS A 19 -9.42 7.75 -0.10
C CYS A 19 -8.07 7.54 -0.78
N ILE A 20 -6.98 7.97 -0.12
CA ILE A 20 -5.66 7.95 -0.74
C ILE A 20 -5.13 6.52 -0.84
N GLN A 21 -5.12 5.78 0.26
CA GLN A 21 -4.63 4.39 0.24
C GLN A 21 -5.52 3.50 -0.62
N THR A 22 -6.84 3.70 -0.61
CA THR A 22 -7.76 2.96 -1.49
C THR A 22 -7.50 3.26 -2.97
N MET A 23 -7.29 4.53 -3.34
CA MET A 23 -6.93 4.89 -4.72
C MET A 23 -5.62 4.23 -5.16
N VAL A 24 -4.59 4.27 -4.30
CA VAL A 24 -3.30 3.61 -4.57
C VAL A 24 -3.47 2.09 -4.62
N ALA A 25 -4.33 1.50 -3.79
CA ALA A 25 -4.55 0.06 -3.77
C ALA A 25 -5.15 -0.48 -5.09
N TYR A 26 -5.94 0.34 -5.80
CA TYR A 26 -6.46 -0.04 -7.12
C TYR A 26 -5.36 -0.27 -8.16
N SER A 27 -4.22 0.42 -8.07
CA SER A 27 -3.14 0.24 -9.04
C SER A 27 -2.26 -0.98 -8.74
N PHE A 28 -2.37 -1.58 -7.54
CA PHE A 28 -1.56 -2.74 -7.14
C PHE A 28 -1.79 -3.99 -7.98
N SER A 29 -2.96 -4.12 -8.61
CA SER A 29 -3.26 -5.24 -9.50
C SER A 29 -2.75 -5.05 -10.93
N THR A 30 -2.36 -3.82 -11.31
CA THR A 30 -2.04 -3.46 -12.70
C THR A 30 -0.58 -3.11 -12.93
N MET A 31 0.21 -2.90 -11.87
CA MET A 31 1.60 -2.47 -11.96
C MET A 31 2.51 -3.30 -11.05
N ALA A 32 3.73 -3.57 -11.50
CA ALA A 32 4.75 -4.23 -10.69
C ALA A 32 5.42 -3.20 -9.77
N TYR A 33 5.07 -3.21 -8.48
CA TYR A 33 5.73 -2.39 -7.47
C TYR A 33 6.83 -3.17 -6.78
N THR A 34 8.01 -2.57 -6.66
CA THR A 34 9.07 -3.10 -5.81
C THR A 34 8.79 -2.74 -4.35
N PRO A 35 9.37 -3.47 -3.38
CA PRO A 35 9.31 -3.07 -1.97
C PRO A 35 9.86 -1.66 -1.72
N HIS A 36 10.77 -1.16 -2.57
CA HIS A 36 11.29 0.20 -2.48
C HIS A 36 10.21 1.24 -2.84
N ASP A 37 9.44 1.00 -3.90
CA ASP A 37 8.36 1.89 -4.33
C ASP A 37 7.29 2.03 -3.25
N ILE A 38 6.91 0.91 -2.62
CA ILE A 38 5.97 0.91 -1.51
C ILE A 38 6.51 1.75 -0.33
N ARG A 39 7.78 1.61 0.02
CA ARG A 39 8.41 2.42 1.08
C ARG A 39 8.44 3.91 0.76
N LEU A 40 8.65 4.28 -0.50
CA LEU A 40 8.59 5.68 -0.94
C LEU A 40 7.18 6.24 -0.78
N MET A 41 6.15 5.49 -1.20
CA MET A 41 4.76 5.91 -1.03
C MET A 41 4.37 6.03 0.46
N ASP A 42 4.79 5.09 1.30
CA ASP A 42 4.61 5.16 2.75
C ASP A 42 5.29 6.40 3.36
N ALA A 43 6.50 6.74 2.91
CA ALA A 43 7.19 7.95 3.35
C ALA A 43 6.46 9.23 2.92
N MET A 44 5.85 9.24 1.73
CA MET A 44 5.02 10.36 1.25
C MET A 44 3.74 10.50 2.09
N ILE A 45 3.05 9.39 2.38
CA ILE A 45 1.87 9.36 3.26
C ILE A 45 2.25 9.88 4.66
N ALA A 46 3.33 9.36 5.24
CA ALA A 46 3.77 9.77 6.56
C ALA A 46 4.14 11.26 6.61
N ARG A 47 4.72 11.81 5.54
CA ARG A 47 4.99 13.26 5.45
C ARG A 47 3.71 14.09 5.46
N ILE A 48 2.65 13.63 4.81
CA ILE A 48 1.34 14.31 4.83
C ILE A 48 0.75 14.24 6.23
N ALA A 49 0.71 13.06 6.84
CA ALA A 49 0.15 12.85 8.18
C ALA A 49 0.91 13.64 9.26
N ARG A 50 2.25 13.69 9.22
CA ARG A 50 3.04 14.55 10.12
C ARG A 50 2.60 15.99 10.04
N ARG A 51 2.39 16.50 8.83
CA ARG A 51 1.98 17.90 8.63
C ARG A 51 0.55 18.15 9.14
N CYS A 52 -0.36 17.18 9.01
CA CYS A 52 -1.70 17.28 9.59
C CYS A 52 -1.70 17.35 11.12
N TYR A 53 -0.76 16.69 11.80
CA TYR A 53 -0.60 16.74 13.27
C TYR A 53 0.39 17.80 13.75
N GLY A 54 0.98 18.61 12.86
CA GLY A 54 2.02 19.58 13.24
C GLY A 54 3.30 18.93 13.78
N LEU A 55 3.58 17.66 13.45
CA LEU A 55 4.76 16.94 13.91
C LEU A 55 6.02 17.36 13.14
N PRO A 56 7.20 17.32 13.79
CA PRO A 56 8.46 17.66 13.14
C PRO A 56 8.82 16.64 12.05
N SER A 57 9.63 17.06 11.08
CA SER A 57 10.10 16.19 9.98
C SER A 57 10.92 15.00 10.47
N SER A 58 11.59 15.14 11.63
CA SER A 58 12.33 14.07 12.31
C SER A 58 11.44 13.01 12.94
N PHE A 59 10.12 13.24 13.05
CA PHE A 59 9.21 12.27 13.65
C PHE A 59 9.19 10.97 12.82
N PRO A 60 9.48 9.80 13.43
CA PRO A 60 9.72 8.56 12.69
C PRO A 60 8.53 8.16 11.81
N THR A 61 8.79 7.88 10.53
CA THR A 61 7.77 7.34 9.61
C THR A 61 7.10 6.09 10.18
N ARG A 62 7.86 5.20 10.84
CA ARG A 62 7.31 4.00 11.48
C ARG A 62 6.24 4.35 12.52
N ALA A 63 6.46 5.36 13.36
CA ALA A 63 5.48 5.79 14.36
C ALA A 63 4.21 6.37 13.72
N VAL A 64 4.33 7.02 12.55
CA VAL A 64 3.16 7.50 11.81
C VAL A 64 2.30 6.34 11.28
N LEU A 65 2.95 5.32 10.71
CA LEU A 65 2.26 4.17 10.11
C LEU A 65 1.73 3.18 11.16
N GLN A 66 2.34 3.13 12.35
CA GLN A 66 2.01 2.21 13.42
C GLN A 66 0.56 2.43 13.93
N PRO A 67 -0.17 1.37 14.32
CA PRO A 67 -1.50 1.49 14.91
C PRO A 67 -1.55 2.32 16.20
N VAL A 68 -2.72 2.87 16.50
CA VAL A 68 -2.95 3.74 17.68
C VAL A 68 -2.74 2.97 18.99
N GLU A 69 -3.05 1.68 19.00
CA GLU A 69 -2.86 0.78 20.14
C GLU A 69 -1.38 0.62 20.52
N HIS A 70 -0.48 0.96 19.60
CA HIS A 70 0.97 0.91 19.78
C HIS A 70 1.59 2.31 19.75
N PHE A 71 0.83 3.33 20.19
CA PHE A 71 1.26 4.74 20.26
C PHE A 71 1.64 5.36 18.90
N GLY A 72 1.06 4.86 17.80
CA GLY A 72 1.23 5.44 16.47
C GLY A 72 0.07 6.33 16.03
N LEU A 73 0.22 6.97 14.86
CA LEU A 73 -0.87 7.76 14.25
C LEU A 73 -1.89 6.92 13.47
N GLY A 74 -1.62 5.63 13.27
CA GLY A 74 -2.56 4.69 12.69
C GLY A 74 -2.79 4.84 11.18
N THR A 75 -1.98 5.60 10.43
CA THR A 75 -2.22 5.73 8.98
C THR A 75 -2.18 4.38 8.28
N GLY A 76 -1.41 3.42 8.79
CA GLY A 76 -1.20 2.12 8.16
C GLY A 76 -0.19 2.20 7.02
N SER A 77 0.53 1.09 6.79
CA SER A 77 1.43 0.92 5.65
C SER A 77 0.65 0.40 4.44
N LEU A 78 1.09 0.79 3.25
CA LEU A 78 0.62 0.24 1.98
C LEU A 78 1.11 -1.20 1.73
N LEU A 79 2.16 -1.66 2.41
CA LEU A 79 2.76 -2.96 2.17
C LEU A 79 1.80 -4.14 2.44
N PRO A 80 1.06 -4.19 3.57
CA PRO A 80 0.05 -5.22 3.78
C PRO A 80 -1.07 -5.19 2.73
N LEU A 81 -1.47 -4.00 2.27
CA LEU A 81 -2.48 -3.85 1.21
C LEU A 81 -1.98 -4.39 -0.12
N TYR A 82 -0.73 -4.09 -0.47
CA TYR A 82 -0.07 -4.59 -1.66
C TYR A 82 0.01 -6.12 -1.64
N ILE A 83 0.59 -6.71 -0.61
CA ILE A 83 0.72 -8.17 -0.46
C ILE A 83 -0.64 -8.85 -0.56
N ARG A 84 -1.64 -8.34 0.16
CA ARG A 84 -3.00 -8.91 0.16
C ARG A 84 -3.63 -8.84 -1.24
N ASN A 85 -3.54 -7.70 -1.92
CA ASN A 85 -4.16 -7.52 -3.23
C ASN A 85 -3.45 -8.37 -4.30
N SER A 86 -2.12 -8.39 -4.30
CA SER A 86 -1.33 -9.23 -5.21
C SER A 86 -1.60 -10.72 -4.99
N ALA A 87 -1.62 -11.18 -3.74
CA ALA A 87 -1.93 -12.57 -3.42
C ALA A 87 -3.35 -12.95 -3.87
N ARG A 88 -4.33 -12.09 -3.58
CA ARG A 88 -5.72 -12.28 -4.05
C ARG A 88 -5.79 -12.38 -5.57
N MET A 89 -5.13 -11.47 -6.29
CA MET A 89 -5.18 -11.46 -7.75
C MET A 89 -4.49 -12.68 -8.35
N LEU A 90 -3.37 -13.13 -7.76
CA LEU A 90 -2.71 -14.37 -8.17
C LEU A 90 -3.63 -15.58 -8.00
N VAL A 91 -4.28 -15.71 -6.84
CA VAL A 91 -5.23 -16.81 -6.58
C VAL A 91 -6.40 -16.77 -7.57
N LEU A 92 -6.99 -15.60 -7.81
CA LEU A 92 -8.09 -15.46 -8.77
C LEU A 92 -7.64 -15.82 -10.19
N SER A 93 -6.48 -15.33 -10.61
CA SER A 93 -5.93 -15.60 -11.93
C SER A 93 -5.60 -17.08 -12.10
N LEU A 94 -5.02 -17.75 -11.10
CA LEU A 94 -4.69 -19.18 -11.19
C LEU A 94 -5.91 -20.08 -11.28
N ASN A 95 -7.00 -19.71 -10.61
CA ASN A 95 -8.27 -20.44 -10.62
C ASN A 95 -9.19 -20.06 -11.79
N ASP A 96 -8.79 -19.11 -12.64
CA ASP A 96 -9.53 -18.80 -13.86
C ASP A 96 -9.47 -19.97 -14.85
N GLU A 97 -10.63 -20.43 -15.30
CA GLU A 97 -10.77 -21.51 -16.29
C GLU A 97 -10.54 -21.00 -17.72
N GLY A 98 -10.49 -19.69 -17.92
CA GLY A 98 -10.32 -19.06 -19.21
C GLY A 98 -8.86 -18.88 -19.64
N ARG A 99 -8.70 -17.94 -20.58
CA ARG A 99 -7.40 -17.58 -21.15
C ARG A 99 -6.46 -16.98 -20.11
N LEU A 100 -6.98 -16.20 -19.17
CA LEU A 100 -6.17 -15.57 -18.13
C LEU A 100 -5.48 -16.64 -17.29
N GLY A 101 -6.23 -17.61 -16.75
CA GLY A 101 -5.61 -18.65 -15.93
C GLY A 101 -4.68 -19.58 -16.69
N THR A 102 -4.96 -19.85 -17.96
CA THR A 102 -4.04 -20.62 -18.82
C THR A 102 -2.69 -19.91 -18.96
N ILE A 103 -2.70 -18.60 -19.22
CA ILE A 103 -1.47 -17.81 -19.32
C ILE A 103 -0.77 -17.69 -17.97
N THR A 104 -1.51 -17.41 -16.89
CA THR A 104 -0.95 -17.24 -15.54
C THR A 104 -0.25 -18.51 -15.06
N ARG A 105 -0.85 -19.70 -15.23
CA ARG A 105 -0.22 -20.97 -14.88
C ARG A 105 1.05 -21.23 -15.68
N ALA A 106 1.03 -20.95 -17.00
CA ALA A 106 2.20 -21.11 -17.85
C ALA A 106 3.35 -20.15 -17.45
N MET A 107 3.03 -18.87 -17.20
CA MET A 107 4.01 -17.87 -16.77
C MET A 107 4.61 -18.20 -15.40
N LEU A 108 3.82 -18.70 -14.46
CA LEU A 108 4.30 -19.08 -13.13
C LEU A 108 5.36 -20.19 -13.21
N ILE A 109 5.16 -21.19 -14.07
CA ILE A 109 6.16 -22.25 -14.29
C ILE A 109 7.49 -21.66 -14.78
N ILE A 110 7.45 -20.68 -15.68
CA ILE A 110 8.65 -20.01 -16.19
C ILE A 110 9.32 -19.21 -15.07
N GLN A 111 8.56 -18.46 -14.29
CA GLN A 111 9.08 -17.67 -13.16
C GLN A 111 9.75 -18.56 -12.10
N CYS A 112 9.16 -19.72 -11.79
CA CYS A 112 9.75 -20.67 -10.85
C CYS A 112 11.08 -21.25 -11.36
N LYS A 113 11.22 -21.48 -12.67
CA LYS A 113 12.49 -21.92 -13.28
C LYS A 113 13.56 -20.85 -13.17
N LEU A 114 13.23 -19.61 -13.54
CA LEU A 114 14.15 -18.47 -13.47
C LEU A 114 14.59 -18.14 -12.03
N ALA A 115 13.75 -18.41 -11.03
CA ALA A 115 14.08 -18.18 -9.62
C ALA A 115 14.95 -19.29 -9.01
N ALA A 116 15.05 -20.45 -9.68
CA ALA A 116 15.88 -21.58 -9.24
C ALA A 116 17.29 -21.57 -9.84
N GLU A 117 17.52 -20.72 -10.85
CA GLU A 117 18.83 -20.41 -11.43
C GLU A 117 19.54 -19.30 -10.65
#